data_AF-A0A0F9L540-F1
#
_entry.id   AF-A0A0F9L540-F1
#
_cell.length_a   1.000
_cell.length_b   1.000
_cell.length_c   1.000
_cell.angle_alpha   90.00
_cell.angle_beta   90.00
_cell.angle_gamma   90.00
#
_symmetry.space_group_name_H-M   'P 1'
#
loop_
_entity.id
_entity.type
_entity.pdbx_description
1 polymer ?
#
loop_
_entity_poly.entity_id
_entity_poly.type
_entity_poly.pdbx_seq_one_letter_code
_entity_poly.pdbx_strand_id
1 'polypeptide(L)'
;MKKVHSGSILNLYGRRDIFKRRLREGYNKVAFCPNTLISDNRLITVWVFYHPNGKVATYEFPVSDNPFEAEYTKEEFKKHKEEFQIWIGQKIGLEKLIEGW
;
A
#
# COMPACT_ATOMS: atom_id res chain seq x y z
N MET A 1 -12.75 -26.63 -3.95
CA MET A 1 -11.80 -25.51 -3.75
C MET A 1 -12.59 -24.31 -3.23
N LYS A 2 -12.38 -23.88 -1.97
CA LYS A 2 -13.06 -22.69 -1.43
C LYS A 2 -12.42 -21.45 -2.07
N LYS A 3 -13.22 -20.67 -2.81
CA LYS A 3 -12.86 -19.31 -3.25
C LYS A 3 -12.58 -18.47 -2.01
N VAL A 4 -11.30 -18.18 -1.75
CA VAL A 4 -10.92 -17.18 -0.76
C VAL A 4 -11.53 -15.86 -1.22
N HIS A 5 -12.52 -15.35 -0.48
CA HIS A 5 -13.09 -14.04 -0.73
C HIS A 5 -11.98 -13.01 -0.52
N SER A 6 -11.40 -12.52 -1.62
CA SER A 6 -10.46 -11.39 -1.65
C SER A 6 -11.06 -10.10 -1.05
N GLY A 7 -12.37 -10.09 -0.78
CA GLY A 7 -13.12 -9.00 -0.16
C GLY A 7 -12.88 -8.78 1.34
N SER A 8 -11.99 -9.51 2.05
CA SER A 8 -11.74 -9.23 3.48
C SER A 8 -10.61 -8.22 3.70
N ILE A 9 -9.41 -8.43 3.16
CA ILE A 9 -8.23 -7.59 3.44
C ILE A 9 -8.37 -6.18 2.86
N LEU A 10 -8.93 -6.05 1.66
CA LEU A 10 -9.13 -4.75 1.01
C LEU A 10 -10.12 -3.87 1.76
N ASN A 11 -11.18 -4.47 2.31
CA ASN A 11 -12.17 -3.74 3.09
C ASN A 11 -11.70 -3.46 4.53
N LEU A 12 -10.77 -4.25 5.07
CA LEU A 12 -10.22 -4.05 6.41
C LEU A 12 -9.11 -2.99 6.46
N TYR A 13 -8.30 -2.91 5.40
CA TYR A 13 -7.06 -2.12 5.43
C TYR A 13 -6.88 -1.20 4.23
N GLY A 14 -7.85 -1.13 3.33
CA GLY A 14 -7.79 -0.35 2.09
C GLY A 14 -8.92 0.65 1.97
N ARG A 15 -8.65 1.74 1.23
CA ARG A 15 -9.66 2.72 0.82
C ARG A 15 -9.78 2.77 -0.69
N ARG A 16 -10.92 2.31 -1.23
CA ARG A 16 -11.12 2.13 -2.68
C ARG A 16 -10.94 3.42 -3.48
N ASP A 17 -11.32 4.55 -2.91
CA ASP A 17 -11.18 5.86 -3.50
C ASP A 17 -9.71 6.28 -3.67
N ILE A 18 -8.86 5.99 -2.67
CA ILE A 18 -7.41 6.22 -2.75
C ILE A 18 -6.80 5.39 -3.88
N PHE A 19 -7.15 4.10 -3.98
CA PHE A 19 -6.58 3.20 -4.98
C PHE A 19 -7.01 3.61 -6.40
N LYS A 20 -8.28 3.97 -6.57
CA LYS A 20 -8.78 4.53 -7.83
C LYS A 20 -8.09 5.84 -8.18
N ARG A 21 -7.80 6.70 -7.19
CA ARG A 21 -7.03 7.93 -7.41
C ARG A 21 -5.60 7.62 -7.87
N ARG A 22 -4.89 6.72 -7.18
CA ARG A 22 -3.53 6.31 -7.57
C ARG A 22 -3.48 5.73 -8.99
N LEU A 23 -4.49 4.95 -9.38
CA LEU A 23 -4.59 4.46 -10.75
C LEU A 23 -4.71 5.62 -11.77
N ARG A 24 -5.56 6.62 -11.49
CA ARG A 24 -5.68 7.82 -12.35
C ARG A 24 -4.41 8.67 -12.40
N GLU A 25 -3.64 8.69 -11.31
CA GLU A 25 -2.33 9.35 -11.24
C GLU A 25 -1.21 8.60 -12.00
N GLY A 26 -1.50 7.42 -12.56
CA GLY A 26 -0.56 6.65 -13.37
C GLY A 26 0.18 5.52 -12.63
N TYR A 27 -0.11 5.30 -11.35
CA TYR A 27 0.40 4.14 -10.63
C TYR A 27 -0.22 2.84 -11.17
N ASN A 28 0.59 1.82 -11.43
CA ASN A 28 0.13 0.60 -12.11
C ASN A 28 0.31 -0.68 -11.30
N LYS A 29 1.12 -0.65 -10.24
CA LYS A 29 1.33 -1.78 -9.34
C LYS A 29 1.13 -1.37 -7.90
N VAL A 30 0.76 -2.34 -7.07
CA VAL A 30 0.56 -2.14 -5.64
C VAL A 30 1.05 -3.38 -4.87
N ALA A 31 1.56 -3.17 -3.66
CA ALA A 31 1.92 -4.22 -2.72
C ALA A 31 1.29 -3.99 -1.35
N PHE A 32 0.85 -5.07 -0.72
CA PHE A 32 0.36 -5.09 0.66
C PHE A 32 1.50 -5.39 1.62
N CYS A 33 1.67 -4.55 2.64
CA CYS A 33 2.78 -4.62 3.59
C CYS A 33 2.21 -4.60 5.03
N PRO A 34 1.78 -5.75 5.57
CA PRO A 34 1.24 -5.82 6.93
C PRO A 34 2.36 -5.70 7.98
N ASN A 35 1.97 -5.36 9.21
CA ASN A 35 2.86 -5.38 10.39
C ASN A 35 4.16 -4.57 10.22
N THR A 36 4.07 -3.42 9.57
CA THR A 36 5.16 -2.44 9.48
C THR A 36 5.32 -1.73 10.82
N LEU A 37 6.53 -1.73 11.37
CA LEU A 37 6.86 -1.12 12.64
C LEU A 37 7.28 0.35 12.43
N ILE A 38 6.51 1.30 12.93
CA ILE A 38 6.81 2.73 12.78
C ILE A 38 7.34 3.42 14.04
N SER A 39 7.20 2.75 15.20
CA SER A 39 7.78 3.16 16.49
C SER A 39 7.69 2.00 17.48
N ASP A 40 8.29 2.14 18.67
CA ASP A 40 8.55 1.09 19.67
C ASP A 40 7.41 0.15 20.06
N ASN A 41 6.16 0.38 19.64
CA ASN A 41 5.06 -0.59 19.78
C ASN A 41 3.91 -0.39 18.79
N ARG A 42 4.13 0.30 17.66
CA ARG A 42 3.05 0.59 16.70
C ARG A 42 3.27 -0.13 15.39
N LEU A 43 2.41 -1.12 15.16
CA LEU A 43 2.29 -1.83 13.90
C LEU A 43 1.21 -1.20 13.03
N ILE A 44 1.56 -0.91 11.79
CA ILE A 44 0.63 -0.46 10.77
C ILE A 44 0.67 -1.41 9.57
N THR A 45 -0.33 -1.29 8.73
CA THR A 45 -0.38 -1.80 7.39
C THR A 45 -0.03 -0.67 6.44
N VAL A 46 0.86 -0.96 5.49
CA VAL A 46 1.23 -0.03 4.42
C VAL A 46 0.84 -0.63 3.08
N TRP A 47 0.16 0.14 2.26
CA TRP A 47 0.02 -0.13 0.84
C TRP A 47 1.04 0.68 0.08
N VAL A 48 1.80 0.02 -0.78
CA VAL A 48 2.87 0.67 -1.55
C VAL A 48 2.50 0.63 -3.03
N PHE A 49 2.31 1.80 -3.62
CA PHE A 49 1.98 1.98 -5.04
C PHE A 49 3.24 2.31 -5.83
N TYR A 50 3.38 1.73 -7.01
CA TYR A 50 4.53 1.94 -7.89
C TYR A 50 4.11 2.58 -9.21
N HIS A 51 4.75 3.69 -9.55
CA HIS A 51 4.60 4.36 -10.84
C HIS A 51 5.71 3.89 -11.80
N PRO A 52 5.42 3.73 -13.10
CA PRO A 52 6.44 3.37 -14.10
C PRO A 52 7.59 4.38 -14.27
N ASN A 53 7.47 5.59 -13.70
CA ASN A 53 8.51 6.63 -13.78
C ASN A 53 9.48 6.58 -12.59
N GLY A 54 9.33 5.59 -11.70
CA GLY A 54 10.18 5.42 -10.52
C GLY A 54 9.62 6.03 -9.23
N LYS A 55 8.52 6.80 -9.27
CA LYS A 55 7.84 7.27 -8.06
C LYS A 55 7.19 6.12 -7.31
N VAL A 56 7.16 6.27 -5.99
CA VAL A 56 6.50 5.35 -5.07
C VAL A 56 5.59 6.15 -4.15
N ALA A 57 4.35 5.68 -3.95
CA ALA A 57 3.45 6.26 -2.96
C ALA A 57 3.14 5.24 -1.86
N THR A 58 2.92 5.71 -0.65
CA THR A 58 2.44 4.89 0.47
C THR A 58 1.08 5.36 0.94
N TYR A 59 0.33 4.42 1.50
CA TYR A 59 -0.91 4.65 2.22
C TYR A 59 -0.87 3.78 3.49
N GLU A 60 -1.03 4.40 4.65
CA GLU A 60 -0.82 3.78 5.96
C GLU A 60 -2.12 3.65 6.76
N PHE A 61 -2.31 2.51 7.45
CA PHE A 61 -3.49 2.21 8.26
C PHE A 61 -3.18 1.24 9.42
N PRO A 62 -3.76 1.33 10.63
CA PRO A 62 -4.64 2.40 11.12
C PRO A 62 -3.79 3.47 11.79
N VAL A 63 -3.83 4.70 11.29
CA VAL A 63 -3.07 5.81 11.90
C VAL A 63 -3.92 6.62 12.88
N SER A 64 -5.13 6.15 13.22
CA SER A 64 -6.31 6.94 13.67
C SER A 64 -7.11 7.45 12.48
N ASP A 65 -8.27 8.08 12.71
CA ASP A 65 -9.32 8.42 11.72
C ASP A 65 -8.85 9.15 10.44
N ASN A 66 -7.58 9.57 10.40
CA ASN A 66 -6.91 10.12 9.24
C ASN A 66 -5.84 9.16 8.68
N PRO A 67 -6.07 8.58 7.49
CA PRO A 67 -5.01 7.85 6.82
C PRO A 67 -3.85 8.79 6.43
N PHE A 68 -2.63 8.29 6.56
CA PHE A 68 -1.43 9.00 6.10
C PHE A 68 -1.05 8.52 4.69
N GLU A 69 -0.75 9.46 3.81
CA GLU A 69 -0.26 9.21 2.46
C GLU A 69 0.99 10.04 2.20
N ALA A 70 1.98 9.41 1.59
CA ALA A 70 3.22 10.07 1.19
C ALA A 70 3.68 9.61 -0.20
N GLU A 71 4.48 10.44 -0.85
CA GLU A 71 5.15 10.11 -2.11
C GLU A 71 6.66 10.25 -1.96
N TYR A 72 7.38 9.39 -2.66
CA TYR A 72 8.81 9.24 -2.58
C TYR A 72 9.39 9.02 -3.98
N THR A 73 10.63 9.47 -4.17
CA THR A 73 11.53 8.87 -5.16
C THR A 73 11.88 7.44 -4.76
N LYS A 74 12.48 6.70 -5.69
CA LYS A 74 12.90 5.31 -5.44
C LYS A 74 13.95 5.24 -4.32
N GLU A 75 14.85 6.20 -4.27
CA GLU A 75 15.94 6.31 -3.31
C GLU A 75 15.42 6.67 -1.92
N GLU A 76 14.50 7.63 -1.82
CA GLU A 76 13.83 7.99 -0.56
C GLU A 76 13.03 6.81 -0.01
N PHE A 77 12.27 6.13 -0.88
CA PHE A 77 11.51 4.95 -0.46
C PHE A 77 12.40 3.81 0.01
N LYS A 78 13.58 3.63 -0.59
CA LYS A 78 14.55 2.62 -0.14
C LYS A 78 14.99 2.89 1.29
N LYS A 79 15.35 4.14 1.61
CA LYS A 79 15.74 4.55 2.98
C LYS A 79 14.58 4.39 3.96
N HIS A 80 13.40 4.88 3.58
CA HIS A 80 12.18 4.76 4.39
C HIS A 80 11.82 3.31 4.70
N LYS A 81 11.93 2.42 3.70
CA LYS A 81 11.73 0.97 3.88
C LYS A 81 12.71 0.38 4.89
N GLU A 82 13.98 0.78 4.85
CA GLU A 82 15.02 0.26 5.76
C GLU A 82 14.81 0.79 7.19
N GLU A 83 14.48 2.07 7.34
CA GLU A 83 14.17 2.72 8.62
C GLU A 83 12.99 2.06 9.34
N PHE A 84 11.89 1.82 8.62
CA PHE A 84 10.66 1.25 9.18
C PHE A 84 10.51 -0.26 8.97
N GLN A 85 11.59 -0.92 8.53
CA GLN A 85 11.65 -2.36 8.32
C GLN A 85 10.47 -2.92 7.49
N ILE A 86 10.03 -2.18 6.47
CA ILE A 86 8.82 -2.49 5.71
C ILE A 86 9.03 -3.77 4.90
N TRP A 87 8.29 -4.83 5.24
CA TRP A 87 8.25 -6.04 4.43
C TRP A 87 7.30 -5.86 3.25
N ILE A 88 7.86 -5.89 2.03
CA ILE A 88 7.08 -5.73 0.80
C ILE A 88 6.53 -7.09 0.38
N GLY A 89 5.20 -7.23 0.45
CA GLY A 89 4.51 -8.41 -0.08
C GLY A 89 4.52 -8.49 -1.61
N GLN A 90 3.70 -9.39 -2.15
CA GLN A 90 3.60 -9.56 -3.59
C GLN A 90 3.12 -8.28 -4.28
N LYS A 91 3.83 -7.88 -5.35
CA LYS A 91 3.38 -6.81 -6.25
C LYS A 91 2.35 -7.35 -7.23
N ILE A 92 1.21 -6.70 -7.29
CA ILE A 92 0.11 -7.04 -8.20
C ILE A 92 -0.30 -5.81 -9.02
N GLY A 93 -1.00 -6.03 -10.13
CA GLY A 93 -1.55 -4.95 -10.95
C GLY A 93 -2.64 -4.19 -10.18
N LEU A 94 -2.52 -2.85 -10.11
CA LEU A 94 -3.47 -2.01 -9.37
C LEU A 94 -4.88 -2.07 -9.97
N GLU A 95 -4.98 -2.03 -11.29
CA GLU A 95 -6.25 -2.18 -12.02
C GLU A 95 -6.94 -3.51 -11.69
N LYS A 96 -6.21 -4.62 -11.82
CA LYS A 96 -6.69 -5.96 -11.48
C LYS A 96 -7.15 -6.07 -10.02
N LEU A 97 -6.45 -5.39 -9.10
CA LEU A 97 -6.85 -5.36 -7.70
C LEU A 97 -8.18 -4.62 -7.51
N ILE A 98 -8.39 -3.49 -8.19
CA ILE A 98 -9.61 -2.67 -8.10
C ILE A 98 -10.81 -3.36 -8.75
N GLU A 99 -10.60 -4.12 -9.83
CA GLU A 99 -11.63 -4.95 -10.48
C GLU A 99 -12.08 -6.10 -9.58
N GLY A 100 -11.15 -6.70 -8.82
CA GLY A 100 -11.43 -7.77 -7.87
C GLY A 100 -11.92 -7.31 -6.50
N TRP A 101 -12.16 -6.00 -6.34
CA TRP A 101 -12.62 -5.36 -5.11
C TRP A 101 -14.15 -5.19 -5.10
#